data_AF-A0A2H0WWM2-F1
#
_entry.id   AF-A0A2H0WWM2-F1
#
_cell.length_a   1.000
_cell.length_b   1.000
_cell.length_c   1.000
_cell.angle_alpha   90.00
_cell.angle_beta   90.00
_cell.angle_gamma   90.00
#
_symmetry.space_group_name_H-M   'P 1'
#
loop_
_entity.id
_entity.type
_entity.pdbx_description
1 polymer ?
#
loop_
_entity_poly.entity_id
_entity_poly.type
_entity_poly.pdbx_seq_one_letter_code
_entity_poly.pdbx_strand_id
1 'polypeptide(L)'
;MFNLFKKDEVIPQSLVAYKWRCPDKIEVSIKPSKDGGYIVYVNDLPGCITQAESGEEIFEMVNDAIYTYWEIPSHYRPYMPTFIPPEELRKQLDIKIPEKYLKNPLVLQRT
;
A
#
# COMPACT_ATOMS: atom_id res chain seq x y z
N MET A 1 -19.60 4.65 -35.48
CA MET A 1 -19.73 5.53 -34.30
C MET A 1 -18.91 4.89 -33.19
N PHE A 2 -17.73 5.43 -32.88
CA PHE A 2 -16.91 4.92 -31.78
C PHE A 2 -17.62 5.22 -30.47
N ASN A 3 -17.95 4.18 -29.72
CA ASN A 3 -18.55 4.35 -28.40
C ASN A 3 -17.44 4.79 -27.44
N LEU A 4 -17.32 6.11 -27.22
CA LEU A 4 -16.28 6.74 -26.40
C LEU A 4 -16.39 6.40 -24.90
N PHE A 5 -17.45 5.69 -24.49
CA PHE A 5 -17.77 5.39 -23.10
C PHE A 5 -17.97 3.90 -22.88
N LYS A 6 -16.97 3.07 -23.21
CA LYS A 6 -16.90 1.77 -22.57
C LYS A 6 -16.66 2.03 -21.08
N LYS A 7 -17.68 1.73 -20.26
CA LYS A 7 -17.55 1.71 -18.81
C LYS A 7 -16.34 0.84 -18.48
N ASP A 8 -15.49 1.33 -17.59
CA ASP A 8 -14.33 0.60 -17.06
C ASP A 8 -14.78 -0.74 -16.47
N GLU A 9 -14.78 -1.77 -17.31
CA GLU A 9 -15.24 -3.11 -16.99
C GLU A 9 -14.08 -3.92 -16.43
N VAL A 10 -14.35 -4.58 -15.30
CA VAL A 10 -13.38 -5.48 -14.68
C VAL A 10 -13.37 -6.78 -15.46
N ILE A 11 -12.28 -7.03 -16.17
CA ILE A 11 -12.05 -8.27 -16.90
C ILE A 11 -11.48 -9.30 -15.90
N PRO A 12 -12.13 -10.45 -15.67
CA PRO A 12 -11.70 -11.42 -14.66
C PRO A 12 -10.25 -11.88 -14.83
N GLN A 13 -9.81 -12.12 -16.07
CA GLN A 13 -8.45 -12.56 -16.38
C GLN A 13 -7.42 -11.49 -16.00
N SER A 14 -7.71 -10.22 -16.30
CA SER A 14 -6.87 -9.09 -15.92
C SER A 14 -6.81 -8.92 -14.41
N LEU A 15 -7.95 -9.03 -13.72
CA LEU A 15 -8.01 -8.96 -12.26
C LEU A 15 -7.12 -10.04 -11.62
N VAL A 16 -7.21 -11.28 -12.10
CA VAL A 16 -6.33 -12.37 -11.64
C VAL A 16 -4.87 -12.00 -11.91
N ALA A 17 -4.51 -11.55 -13.11
CA ALA A 17 -3.14 -11.16 -13.42
C ALA A 17 -2.61 -10.03 -12.50
N TYR A 18 -3.43 -9.04 -12.13
CA TYR A 18 -3.03 -8.03 -11.15
C TYR A 18 -2.84 -8.61 -9.75
N LYS A 19 -3.77 -9.46 -9.27
CA LYS A 19 -3.65 -10.10 -7.95
C LYS A 19 -2.37 -10.94 -7.82
N TRP A 20 -1.95 -11.58 -8.91
CA TRP A 20 -0.71 -12.38 -8.94
C TRP A 20 0.57 -11.55 -8.78
N ARG A 21 0.52 -10.22 -8.99
CA ARG A 21 1.66 -9.33 -8.75
C ARG A 21 1.84 -8.96 -7.28
N CYS A 22 0.80 -9.12 -6.46
CA CYS A 22 0.85 -8.78 -5.04
C CYS A 22 1.37 -9.98 -4.22
N PRO A 23 2.52 -9.87 -3.53
CA PRO A 23 3.04 -10.94 -2.67
C PRO A 23 2.16 -11.15 -1.41
N ASP A 24 2.35 -12.27 -0.70
CA ASP A 24 1.62 -12.55 0.56
C ASP A 24 1.94 -11.56 1.69
N LYS A 25 3.16 -11.02 1.67
CA LYS A 25 3.64 -10.05 2.64
C LYS A 25 4.59 -9.08 1.98
N ILE A 26 4.71 -7.91 2.56
CA ILE A 26 5.72 -6.91 2.19
C ILE A 26 6.38 -6.37 3.45
N GLU A 27 7.63 -5.96 3.33
CA GLU A 27 8.39 -5.29 4.35
C GLU A 27 8.47 -3.80 4.03
N VAL A 28 8.19 -2.95 5.01
CA VAL A 28 8.29 -1.50 4.88
C VAL A 28 9.24 -0.91 5.94
N SER A 29 10.05 0.06 5.53
CA SER A 29 10.88 0.86 6.43
C SER A 29 10.27 2.24 6.60
N ILE A 30 10.03 2.67 7.84
CA ILE A 30 9.39 3.95 8.16
C ILE A 30 10.42 4.87 8.79
N LYS A 31 10.52 6.11 8.30
CA LYS A 31 11.39 7.15 8.85
C LYS A 31 10.59 8.43 9.11
N PRO A 32 10.85 9.16 10.21
CA PRO A 32 10.28 10.48 10.37
C PRO A 32 10.81 11.41 9.27
N SER A 33 9.93 12.23 8.69
CA SER A 33 10.33 13.29 7.77
C SER A 33 10.81 14.53 8.53
N LYS A 34 11.69 15.32 7.93
CA LYS A 34 12.15 16.60 8.50
C LYS A 34 11.03 17.65 8.56
N ASP A 35 10.06 17.54 7.65
CA ASP A 35 8.94 18.48 7.52
C ASP A 35 7.69 18.03 8.29
N GLY A 36 7.81 16.97 9.10
CA GLY A 36 6.69 16.32 9.78
C GLY A 36 6.12 15.13 9.00
N GLY A 37 5.44 14.22 9.70
CA GLY A 37 4.97 12.96 9.13
C GLY A 37 6.09 11.92 8.94
N TYR A 38 5.91 11.06 7.93
CA TYR A 38 6.72 9.87 7.70
C TYR A 38 7.07 9.69 6.22
N ILE A 39 8.27 9.21 5.96
CA ILE A 39 8.70 8.66 4.68
C ILE A 39 8.69 7.14 4.83
N VAL A 40 8.06 6.45 3.89
CA VAL A 40 7.91 5.00 3.91
C VAL A 40 8.51 4.40 2.65
N TYR A 41 9.40 3.44 2.84
CA TYR A 41 10.06 2.69 1.77
C TYR A 41 9.44 1.29 1.74
N VAL A 42 8.96 0.85 0.57
CA VAL A 42 8.48 -0.53 0.38
C VAL A 42 9.68 -1.37 -0.07
N ASN A 43 10.30 -2.09 0.86
CA ASN A 43 11.62 -2.70 0.67
C ASN A 43 11.62 -3.75 -0.46
N ASP A 44 10.51 -4.47 -0.65
CA ASP A 44 10.36 -5.49 -1.70
C ASP A 44 10.14 -4.91 -3.11
N LEU A 45 9.83 -3.61 -3.22
CA LEU A 45 9.54 -2.93 -4.48
C LEU A 45 10.57 -1.81 -4.71
N PRO A 46 11.66 -2.07 -5.45
CA PRO A 46 12.73 -1.10 -5.64
C PRO A 46 12.23 0.25 -6.16
N GLY A 47 12.55 1.32 -5.43
CA GLY A 47 12.13 2.69 -5.78
C GLY A 47 10.69 3.04 -5.41
N CYS A 48 9.91 2.12 -4.83
CA CYS A 48 8.60 2.41 -4.29
C CYS A 48 8.74 3.11 -2.92
N ILE A 49 8.51 4.42 -2.95
CA ILE A 49 8.62 5.31 -1.80
C ILE A 49 7.36 6.15 -1.74
N THR A 50 6.83 6.34 -0.54
CA THR A 50 5.67 7.20 -0.30
C THR A 50 5.86 8.01 0.97
N GLN A 51 4.94 8.93 1.24
CA GLN A 51 4.92 9.75 2.43
C GLN A 51 3.52 9.73 3.05
N ALA A 52 3.45 9.96 4.36
CA ALA A 52 2.20 10.04 5.10
C ALA A 52 2.33 11.09 6.21
N GLU A 53 1.27 11.84 6.48
CA GLU A 53 1.24 12.86 7.53
C GLU A 53 1.10 12.25 8.92
N SER A 54 0.43 11.09 9.02
CA SER A 54 0.14 10.41 10.29
C SER A 54 0.46 8.91 10.24
N GLY A 55 0.50 8.26 11.42
CA GLY A 55 0.74 6.81 11.51
C GLY A 55 -0.41 5.98 10.93
N GLU A 56 -1.63 6.51 10.93
CA GLU A 56 -2.82 5.87 10.38
C GLU A 56 -2.78 5.85 8.85
N GLU A 57 -2.33 6.96 8.26
CA GLU A 57 -2.28 7.17 6.81
C GLU A 57 -1.17 6.33 6.13
N ILE A 58 -0.14 5.92 6.87
CA ILE A 58 0.99 5.12 6.34
C ILE A 58 0.50 3.93 5.50
N PHE A 59 -0.47 3.17 6.00
CA PHE A 59 -0.90 1.96 5.32
C PHE A 59 -1.74 2.28 4.08
N GLU A 60 -2.51 3.35 4.10
CA GLU A 60 -3.24 3.82 2.92
C GLU A 60 -2.26 4.22 1.81
N MET A 61 -1.27 5.05 2.15
CA MET A 61 -0.27 5.55 1.20
C MET A 61 0.65 4.45 0.69
N VAL A 62 0.98 3.45 1.52
CA VAL A 62 1.72 2.26 1.08
C VAL A 62 0.91 1.47 0.06
N ASN A 63 -0.38 1.24 0.31
CA ASN A 63 -1.24 0.51 -0.63
C ASN A 63 -1.41 1.28 -1.95
N ASP A 64 -1.62 2.59 -1.91
CA ASP A 64 -1.69 3.41 -3.13
C ASP A 64 -0.37 3.38 -3.92
N ALA A 65 0.78 3.47 -3.24
CA ALA A 65 2.08 3.38 -3.87
C ALA A 65 2.32 2.01 -4.53
N ILE A 66 1.89 0.91 -3.91
CA ILE A 66 1.96 -0.44 -4.50
C ILE A 66 1.07 -0.54 -5.73
N TYR A 67 -0.16 -0.03 -5.66
CA TYR A 67 -1.06 -0.04 -6.82
C TYR A 67 -0.50 0.78 -7.97
N THR A 68 0.13 1.91 -7.67
CA THR A 68 0.79 2.77 -8.64
C THR A 68 2.03 2.10 -9.23
N TYR A 69 2.86 1.45 -8.41
CA TYR A 69 4.05 0.71 -8.85
C TYR A 69 3.71 -0.39 -9.86
N TRP A 70 2.59 -1.09 -9.65
CA TRP A 70 2.11 -2.15 -10.55
C TRP A 70 1.18 -1.66 -11.66
N GLU A 71 1.01 -0.34 -11.80
CA GLU A 71 0.14 0.30 -12.79
C GLU A 71 -1.30 -0.23 -12.77
N ILE A 72 -1.83 -0.52 -11.57
CA ILE A 72 -3.18 -1.07 -11.41
C ILE A 72 -4.22 0.02 -11.70
N PRO A 73 -5.08 -0.15 -12.71
CA PRO A 73 -6.09 0.84 -13.03
C PRO A 73 -7.09 1.01 -11.88
N SER A 74 -7.59 2.23 -11.71
CA SER A 74 -8.44 2.62 -10.58
C SER A 74 -9.66 1.72 -10.38
N HIS A 75 -10.31 1.27 -11.45
CA HIS A 75 -11.47 0.39 -11.39
C HIS A 75 -11.17 -1.04 -10.93
N TYR A 76 -9.90 -1.49 -10.95
CA TYR A 76 -9.49 -2.77 -10.37
C TYR A 76 -9.15 -2.64 -8.88
N ARG A 77 -8.75 -1.46 -8.39
CA ARG A 77 -8.27 -1.23 -7.01
C ARG A 77 -9.24 -1.69 -5.92
N PRO A 78 -10.58 -1.53 -6.03
CA PRO A 78 -11.53 -2.05 -5.03
C PRO A 78 -11.51 -3.56 -4.85
N TYR A 79 -10.94 -4.29 -5.82
CA TYR A 79 -10.84 -5.76 -5.81
C TYR A 79 -9.43 -6.24 -5.51
N MET A 80 -8.47 -5.34 -5.35
CA MET A 80 -7.09 -5.66 -5.03
C MET A 80 -6.95 -5.95 -3.53
N PRO A 81 -6.03 -6.86 -3.17
CA PRO A 81 -5.74 -7.08 -1.77
C PRO A 81 -5.00 -5.87 -1.20
N THR A 82 -5.24 -5.61 0.08
CA THR A 82 -4.51 -4.56 0.82
C THR A 82 -3.46 -5.20 1.71
N PHE A 83 -2.41 -4.43 2.00
CA PHE A 83 -1.36 -4.79 2.94
C PHE A 83 -1.61 -4.07 4.25
N ILE A 84 -1.85 -4.83 5.30
CA ILE A 84 -2.21 -4.32 6.61
C ILE A 84 -1.20 -4.73 7.68
N PRO A 85 -1.02 -3.93 8.74
CA PRO A 85 -0.10 -4.26 9.80
C PRO A 85 -0.56 -5.49 10.62
N PRO A 86 0.31 -6.06 11.46
CA PRO A 86 -0.05 -7.08 12.44
C PRO A 86 -1.22 -6.63 13.33
N GLU A 87 -2.04 -7.57 13.80
CA GLU A 87 -3.26 -7.27 14.56
C GLU A 87 -2.96 -6.48 15.85
N GLU A 88 -1.85 -6.77 16.50
CA GLU A 88 -1.39 -6.08 17.71
C GLU A 88 -1.15 -4.59 17.44
N LEU A 89 -0.57 -4.27 16.28
CA LEU A 89 -0.33 -2.89 15.88
C LEU A 89 -1.65 -2.19 15.52
N ARG A 90 -2.59 -2.87 14.84
CA ARG A 90 -3.91 -2.31 14.52
C ARG A 90 -4.66 -1.85 15.77
N LYS A 91 -4.55 -2.61 16.87
CA LYS A 91 -5.16 -2.27 18.17
C LYS A 91 -4.50 -1.08 18.87
N GLN A 92 -3.28 -0.72 18.47
CA GLN A 92 -2.46 0.33 19.07
C GLN A 92 -2.37 1.60 18.22
N LEU A 93 -3.04 1.65 17.07
CA LEU A 93 -3.02 2.84 16.21
C LEU A 93 -3.78 3.96 16.90
N ASP A 94 -3.01 4.84 17.52
CA ASP A 94 -3.46 6.00 18.30
C ASP A 94 -2.78 7.25 17.70
N ILE A 95 -2.90 7.44 16.37
CA ILE A 95 -2.30 8.52 15.56
C ILE A 95 -0.77 8.42 15.30
N LYS A 96 0.02 7.79 16.20
CA LYS A 96 1.50 7.67 16.04
C LYS A 96 2.01 6.23 15.89
N ILE A 97 2.99 6.04 15.01
CA ILE A 97 3.70 4.75 14.88
C ILE A 97 4.57 4.49 16.12
N PRO A 98 4.56 3.27 16.69
CA PRO A 98 5.46 2.90 17.77
C PRO A 98 6.94 3.01 17.36
N GLU A 99 7.78 3.54 18.26
CA GLU A 99 9.22 3.80 17.99
C GLU A 99 9.99 2.59 17.48
N LYS A 100 9.60 1.38 17.88
CA LYS A 100 10.26 0.14 17.44
C LYS A 100 10.22 -0.03 15.90
N TYR A 101 9.18 0.47 15.23
CA TYR A 101 9.02 0.40 13.78
C TYR A 101 9.65 1.59 13.04
N LEU A 102 10.18 2.59 13.77
CA LEU A 102 11.05 3.62 13.19
C LEU A 102 12.50 3.16 13.07
N LYS A 103 12.86 2.10 13.79
CA LYS A 103 14.22 1.53 13.83
C LYS A 103 14.32 0.18 13.12
N ASN A 104 13.19 -0.55 13.02
CA ASN A 104 13.13 -1.87 12.42
C ASN A 104 12.07 -1.91 11.33
N PRO A 105 12.26 -2.72 10.27
CA PRO A 105 11.23 -2.91 9.27
C PRO A 105 9.94 -3.49 9.84
N LEU A 106 8.80 -3.10 9.25
CA LEU A 106 7.47 -3.58 9.58
C LEU A 106 6.98 -4.49 8.47
N VAL A 107 6.55 -5.70 8.82
CA VAL A 107 5.94 -6.63 7.86
C VAL A 107 4.43 -6.39 7.82
N LEU A 108 3.92 -6.12 6.62
CA LEU A 108 2.50 -6.02 6.32
C LEU A 108 2.04 -7.30 5.64
N GLN A 109 0.86 -7.79 6.04
CA GLN A 109 0.27 -9.01 5.50
C GLN A 109 -0.81 -8.66 4.48
N ARG A 110 -0.87 -9.42 3.40
CA ARG A 110 -1.92 -9.33 2.38
C ARG A 110 -3.25 -9.84 2.95
N THR A 111 -4.35 -9.12 2.68
CA THR A 111 -5.73 -9.54 2.98
C THR A 111 -6.36 -10.42 1.92
#